data_AF-A0A1E4NHJ5-F1
#
_entry.id   AF-A0A1E4NHJ5-F1
#
_cell.length_a   1.000
_cell.length_b   1.000
_cell.length_c   1.000
_cell.angle_alpha   90.00
_cell.angle_beta   90.00
_cell.angle_gamma   90.00
#
_symmetry.space_group_name_H-M   'P 1'
#
loop_
_entity.id
_entity.type
_entity.pdbx_description
1 polymer ?
#
loop_
_entity_poly.entity_id
_entity_poly.type
_entity_poly.pdbx_seq_one_letter_code
_entity_poly.pdbx_strand_id
1 'polypeptide(L)'
;MFRVTAVFCVAGSALLIVTGVLHGAGYSQVSDAISRSNASAFLKHVVPGLWAHFSIHLVILAAFGLVLAFSRQRARILIALLALAAAADAAWAFSLAGFFVGVALPAVAALCFALAALTPGDSI
;
A
#
# COMPACT_ATOMS: atom_id res chain seq x y z
N MET A 1 -13.16 23.87 -4.16
CA MET A 1 -12.18 23.17 -5.01
C MET A 1 -11.35 22.25 -4.12
N PHE A 2 -11.17 20.99 -4.51
CA PHE A 2 -10.29 20.09 -3.75
C PHE A 2 -8.84 20.56 -3.90
N ARG A 3 -8.09 20.56 -2.78
CA ARG A 3 -6.65 20.86 -2.81
C ARG A 3 -5.97 19.79 -3.66
N VAL A 4 -4.99 20.19 -4.49
CA VAL A 4 -4.23 19.26 -5.34
C VAL A 4 -3.63 18.10 -4.52
N THR A 5 -3.12 18.38 -3.32
CA THR A 5 -2.68 17.38 -2.34
C THR A 5 -3.75 16.31 -2.04
N ALA A 6 -5.00 16.72 -1.86
CA ALA A 6 -6.09 15.80 -1.53
C ALA A 6 -6.40 14.86 -2.71
N VAL A 7 -6.37 15.38 -3.94
CA VAL A 7 -6.58 14.57 -5.15
C VAL A 7 -5.54 13.46 -5.23
N PHE A 8 -4.26 13.79 -5.06
CA PHE A 8 -3.18 12.82 -5.09
C PHE A 8 -3.25 11.82 -3.92
N CYS A 9 -3.56 12.27 -2.70
CA CYS A 9 -3.73 11.35 -1.57
C CYS A 9 -4.91 10.38 -1.78
N VAL A 10 -6.05 10.85 -2.27
CA VAL A 10 -7.21 10.00 -2.58
C VAL A 10 -6.87 8.98 -3.67
N ALA A 11 -6.21 9.42 -4.75
CA ALA A 11 -5.79 8.53 -5.82
C ALA A 11 -4.82 7.45 -5.31
N GLY A 12 -3.80 7.84 -4.53
CA GLY A 12 -2.86 6.90 -3.92
C GLY A 12 -3.55 5.90 -2.99
N SER A 13 -4.46 6.37 -2.12
CA SER A 13 -5.24 5.52 -1.23
C SER A 13 -6.12 4.52 -2.00
N ALA A 14 -6.76 4.95 -3.08
CA ALA A 14 -7.58 4.07 -3.91
C ALA A 14 -6.73 2.95 -4.54
N LEU A 15 -5.54 3.28 -5.05
CA LEU A 15 -4.61 2.29 -5.61
C LEU A 15 -4.15 1.27 -4.57
N LEU A 16 -3.83 1.71 -3.34
CA LEU A 16 -3.47 0.81 -2.25
C LEU A 16 -4.63 -0.11 -1.84
N ILE A 17 -5.87 0.39 -1.78
CA ILE A 17 -7.07 -0.44 -1.50
C ILE A 17 -7.26 -1.49 -2.59
N VAL A 18 -7.21 -1.09 -3.87
CA VAL A 18 -7.34 -2.03 -4.99
C VAL A 18 -6.24 -3.09 -4.92
N THR A 19 -4.99 -2.70 -4.63
CA THR A 19 -3.88 -3.64 -4.46
C THR A 19 -4.14 -4.61 -3.31
N GLY A 20 -4.55 -4.10 -2.14
CA GLY A 20 -4.81 -4.92 -0.96
C GLY A 20 -5.93 -5.94 -1.18
N VAL A 21 -6.99 -5.55 -1.90
CA VAL A 21 -8.10 -6.45 -2.29
C VAL A 21 -7.63 -7.51 -3.28
N LEU A 22 -6.92 -7.11 -4.35
CA LEU A 22 -6.41 -8.06 -5.35
C LEU A 22 -5.42 -9.07 -4.74
N HIS A 23 -4.53 -8.60 -3.86
CA HIS A 23 -3.62 -9.47 -3.11
C HIS A 23 -4.40 -10.39 -2.15
N GLY A 24 -5.38 -9.84 -1.44
CA GLY A 24 -6.21 -10.58 -0.48
C GLY A 24 -7.05 -11.67 -1.14
N ALA A 25 -7.49 -11.48 -2.38
CA ALA A 25 -8.23 -12.48 -3.14
C ALA A 25 -7.45 -13.79 -3.37
N GLY A 26 -6.12 -13.75 -3.31
CA GLY A 26 -5.26 -14.93 -3.38
C GLY A 26 -5.16 -15.74 -2.08
N TYR A 27 -5.72 -15.27 -0.97
CA TYR A 27 -5.53 -15.86 0.36
C TYR A 27 -5.92 -17.34 0.42
N SER A 28 -7.08 -17.72 -0.13
CA SER A 28 -7.55 -19.11 -0.10
C SER A 28 -6.63 -20.02 -0.91
N GLN A 29 -6.23 -19.59 -2.11
CA GLN A 29 -5.29 -20.34 -2.94
C GLN A 29 -3.95 -20.56 -2.25
N VAL A 30 -3.38 -19.52 -1.63
CA VAL A 30 -2.09 -19.62 -0.93
C VAL A 30 -2.21 -20.51 0.31
N SER A 31 -3.28 -20.37 1.08
CA SER A 31 -3.55 -21.19 2.27
C SER A 31 -3.72 -22.68 1.93
N ASP A 32 -4.46 -22.97 0.86
CA ASP A 32 -4.64 -24.33 0.38
C ASP A 32 -3.34 -24.91 -0.18
N ALA A 33 -2.58 -24.13 -0.94
CA ALA A 33 -1.29 -24.54 -1.49
C ALA A 33 -0.27 -24.88 -0.40
N ILE A 34 -0.12 -24.01 0.62
CA ILE A 34 0.84 -24.24 1.70
C ILE A 34 0.43 -25.44 2.56
N SER A 35 -0.86 -25.63 2.83
CA SER A 35 -1.35 -26.77 3.64
C SER A 35 -1.04 -28.12 3.00
N ARG A 36 -1.14 -28.20 1.66
CA ARG A 36 -0.85 -29.41 0.85
C ARG A 36 0.63 -29.61 0.53
N SER A 37 1.48 -28.60 0.76
CA SER A 37 2.91 -28.68 0.51
C SER A 37 3.64 -29.60 1.50
N ASN A 38 4.91 -29.90 1.20
CA ASN A 38 5.87 -30.53 2.12
C ASN A 38 6.53 -29.53 3.09
N ALA A 39 6.03 -28.30 3.20
CA ALA A 39 6.56 -27.30 4.12
C ALA A 39 6.41 -27.74 5.59
N SER A 40 7.24 -27.17 6.48
CA SER A 40 7.17 -27.43 7.91
C SER A 40 5.83 -26.98 8.51
N ALA A 41 5.42 -27.61 9.63
CA ALA A 41 4.20 -27.23 10.35
C ALA A 41 4.18 -25.73 10.72
N PHE A 42 5.35 -25.17 11.05
CA PHE A 42 5.52 -23.75 11.31
C PHE A 42 5.12 -22.89 10.09
N LEU A 43 5.64 -23.20 8.89
CA LEU A 43 5.32 -22.44 7.69
C LEU A 43 3.84 -22.56 7.29
N LYS A 44 3.24 -23.75 7.45
CA LYS A 44 1.80 -23.95 7.21
C LYS A 44 0.93 -23.08 8.11
N HIS A 45 1.39 -22.78 9.33
CA HIS A 45 0.69 -21.92 10.26
C HIS A 45 0.93 -20.42 9.99
N VAL A 46 2.17 -20.03 9.66
CA VAL A 46 2.57 -18.62 9.57
C VAL A 46 2.28 -17.98 8.21
N VAL A 47 2.46 -18.70 7.11
CA VAL A 47 2.36 -18.14 5.75
C VAL A 47 0.98 -17.53 5.46
N PRO A 48 -0.16 -18.17 5.80
CA PRO A 48 -1.48 -17.54 5.61
C PRO A 48 -1.59 -16.22 6.38
N GLY A 49 -1.15 -16.18 7.64
CA GLY A 49 -1.16 -14.96 8.45
C GLY A 49 -0.33 -13.84 7.84
N LEU A 50 0.89 -14.16 7.37
CA LEU A 50 1.76 -13.19 6.68
C LEU A 50 1.14 -12.68 5.38
N TRP A 51 0.46 -13.54 4.62
CA TRP A 51 -0.25 -13.13 3.41
C TRP A 51 -1.37 -12.13 3.73
N ALA A 52 -2.21 -12.43 4.73
CA ALA A 52 -3.25 -11.50 5.16
C ALA A 52 -2.69 -10.18 5.69
N HIS A 53 -1.55 -10.22 6.39
CA HIS A 53 -0.90 -9.04 6.95
C HIS A 53 -0.57 -8.00 5.89
N PHE A 54 -0.06 -8.41 4.72
CA PHE A 54 0.28 -7.47 3.65
C PHE A 54 -0.96 -6.72 3.13
N SER A 55 -2.09 -7.42 2.95
CA SER A 55 -3.36 -6.78 2.58
C SER A 55 -3.85 -5.80 3.65
N ILE A 56 -3.76 -6.16 4.94
CA ILE A 56 -4.14 -5.29 6.06
C ILE A 56 -3.22 -4.05 6.10
N HIS A 57 -1.92 -4.23 5.90
CA HIS A 57 -0.94 -3.15 5.85
C HIS A 57 -1.30 -2.10 4.79
N LEU A 58 -1.59 -2.54 3.55
CA LEU A 58 -1.98 -1.65 2.46
C LEU A 58 -3.26 -0.86 2.78
N VAL A 59 -4.25 -1.49 3.44
CA VAL A 59 -5.47 -0.82 3.86
C VAL A 59 -5.20 0.24 4.95
N ILE A 60 -4.31 -0.06 5.90
CA ILE A 60 -3.90 0.91 6.95
C ILE A 60 -3.22 2.13 6.30
N LEU A 61 -2.28 1.91 5.38
CA LEU A 61 -1.62 2.99 4.64
C LEU A 61 -2.65 3.82 3.85
N ALA A 62 -3.60 3.18 3.17
CA ALA A 62 -4.66 3.86 2.46
C ALA A 62 -5.53 4.73 3.38
N ALA A 63 -5.88 4.23 4.57
CA ALA A 63 -6.64 4.98 5.57
C ALA A 63 -5.88 6.23 6.04
N PHE A 64 -4.57 6.13 6.29
CA PHE A 64 -3.74 7.29 6.60
C PHE A 64 -3.72 8.31 5.45
N GLY A 65 -3.61 7.85 4.21
CA GLY A 65 -3.70 8.72 3.03
C GLY A 65 -5.03 9.49 2.95
N LEU A 66 -6.14 8.82 3.26
CA LEU A 66 -7.47 9.46 3.29
C LEU A 66 -7.57 10.48 4.44
N VAL A 67 -7.09 10.14 5.65
CA VAL A 67 -7.06 11.08 6.78
C VAL A 67 -6.24 12.32 6.42
N LEU A 68 -5.08 12.16 5.79
CA LEU A 68 -4.22 13.26 5.36
C LEU A 68 -4.84 14.08 4.22
N ALA A 69 -5.65 13.47 3.35
CA ALA A 69 -6.36 14.18 2.29
C ALA A 69 -7.38 15.21 2.81
N PHE A 70 -8.01 14.92 3.95
CA PHE A 70 -9.06 15.76 4.55
C PHE A 70 -8.60 16.54 5.79
N SER A 71 -7.35 16.38 6.22
CA SER A 71 -6.80 17.13 7.35
C SER A 71 -6.63 18.61 7.01
N ARG A 72 -6.99 19.48 7.97
CA ARG A 72 -6.74 20.92 7.87
C ARG A 72 -5.26 21.26 8.03
N GLN A 73 -4.55 20.51 8.85
CA GLN A 73 -3.11 20.66 9.07
C GLN A 73 -2.33 19.89 8.02
N ARG A 74 -1.46 20.59 7.31
CA ARG A 74 -0.64 19.97 6.27
C ARG A 74 0.56 19.26 6.88
N ALA A 75 0.43 17.95 7.11
CA ALA A 75 1.52 17.13 7.61
C ALA A 75 2.38 16.56 6.47
N ARG A 76 3.18 17.40 5.81
CA ARG A 76 4.03 16.98 4.67
C ARG A 76 4.93 15.79 5.00
N ILE A 77 5.50 15.77 6.20
CA ILE A 77 6.35 14.66 6.68
C ILE A 77 5.56 13.35 6.68
N LEU A 78 4.31 13.35 7.16
CA LEU A 78 3.48 12.13 7.17
C LEU A 78 3.15 11.66 5.76
N ILE A 79 2.86 12.57 4.83
CA ILE A 79 2.62 12.23 3.42
C ILE A 79 3.90 11.65 2.78
N ALA A 80 5.06 12.22 3.09
CA ALA A 80 6.35 11.70 2.60
C ALA A 80 6.68 10.32 3.17
N LEU A 81 6.40 10.09 4.46
CA LEU A 81 6.54 8.77 5.08
C LEU A 81 5.60 7.75 4.42
N LEU A 82 4.37 8.15 4.07
CA LEU A 82 3.42 7.30 3.36
C LEU A 82 3.91 6.93 1.96
N ALA A 83 4.50 7.89 1.23
CA ALA A 83 5.14 7.65 -0.06
C ALA A 83 6.30 6.65 0.06
N LEU A 84 7.16 6.82 1.07
CA LEU A 84 8.28 5.91 1.32
C LEU A 84 7.81 4.50 1.70
N ALA A 85 6.77 4.37 2.52
CA ALA A 85 6.19 3.08 2.88
C ALA A 85 5.67 2.34 1.64
N ALA A 86 4.85 3.00 0.81
CA ALA A 86 4.34 2.39 -0.42
C ALA A 86 5.46 2.06 -1.44
N ALA A 87 6.53 2.88 -1.50
CA ALA A 87 7.69 2.59 -2.33
C ALA A 87 8.48 1.38 -1.82
N ALA A 88 8.61 1.24 -0.49
CA ALA A 88 9.26 0.08 0.13
C ALA A 88 8.47 -1.20 -0.14
N ASP A 89 7.13 -1.16 -0.04
CA ASP A 89 6.26 -2.29 -0.41
C ASP A 89 6.44 -2.68 -1.88
N ALA A 90 6.47 -1.70 -2.79
CA ALA A 90 6.70 -1.95 -4.22
C ALA A 90 8.08 -2.57 -4.48
N ALA A 91 9.14 -2.04 -3.86
CA ALA A 91 10.50 -2.52 -4.00
C ALA A 91 10.67 -3.94 -3.43
N TRP A 92 10.02 -4.23 -2.31
CA TRP A 92 10.01 -5.56 -1.71
C TRP A 92 9.27 -6.57 -2.58
N ALA A 93 8.08 -6.22 -3.09
CA ALA A 93 7.35 -7.08 -4.01
C ALA A 93 8.14 -7.32 -5.32
N PHE A 94 8.84 -6.30 -5.82
CA PHE A 94 9.70 -6.42 -7.00
C PHE A 94 10.89 -7.34 -6.76
N SER A 95 11.53 -7.27 -5.59
CA SER A 95 12.68 -8.14 -5.28
C SER A 95 12.29 -9.62 -5.16
N LEU A 96 11.04 -9.91 -4.79
CA LEU A 96 10.53 -11.27 -4.64
C LEU A 96 10.01 -11.89 -5.95
N ALA A 97 9.35 -11.10 -6.81
CA ALA A 97 8.60 -11.62 -7.96
C ALA A 97 8.82 -10.86 -9.28
N GLY A 98 9.72 -9.88 -9.31
CA GLY A 98 9.94 -9.03 -10.48
C GLY A 98 8.81 -8.04 -10.73
N PHE A 99 8.71 -7.50 -11.95
CA PHE A 99 7.69 -6.51 -12.29
C PHE A 99 6.36 -7.15 -12.68
N PHE A 100 5.29 -6.81 -11.97
CA PHE A 100 3.91 -7.20 -12.28
C PHE A 100 2.93 -6.16 -11.71
N VAL A 101 1.63 -6.37 -11.90
CA VAL A 101 0.57 -5.42 -11.49
C VAL A 101 0.65 -5.10 -9.99
N GLY A 102 0.96 -6.09 -9.13
CA GLY A 102 1.09 -5.89 -7.69
C GLY A 102 2.32 -5.08 -7.27
N VAL A 103 3.28 -4.83 -8.17
CA VAL A 103 4.38 -3.88 -7.97
C VAL A 103 4.03 -2.51 -8.55
N ALA A 104 3.43 -2.50 -9.73
CA ALA A 104 3.07 -1.26 -10.43
C ALA A 104 2.09 -0.41 -9.61
N LEU A 105 1.05 -1.02 -9.03
CA LEU A 105 0.02 -0.29 -8.29
C LEU A 105 0.55 0.42 -7.02
N PRO A 106 1.30 -0.24 -6.11
CA PRO A 106 1.96 0.46 -4.99
C PRO A 106 2.99 1.49 -5.43
N ALA A 107 3.74 1.24 -6.51
CA ALA A 107 4.69 2.22 -7.05
C ALA A 107 3.99 3.49 -7.53
N VAL A 108 2.87 3.36 -8.25
CA VAL A 108 2.06 4.52 -8.66
C VAL A 108 1.45 5.21 -7.45
N ALA A 109 0.97 4.47 -6.45
CA ALA A 109 0.48 5.06 -5.20
C ALA A 109 1.57 5.86 -4.47
N ALA A 110 2.79 5.33 -4.41
CA ALA A 110 3.95 6.03 -3.85
C ALA A 110 4.25 7.34 -4.59
N LEU A 111 4.20 7.33 -5.93
CA LEU A 111 4.35 8.54 -6.74
C LEU A 111 3.23 9.55 -6.45
N CYS A 112 1.97 9.11 -6.33
CA CYS A 112 0.87 9.98 -5.94
C CYS A 112 1.15 10.67 -4.60
N PHE A 113 1.52 9.91 -3.56
CA PHE A 113 1.85 10.50 -2.25
C PHE A 113 3.08 11.41 -2.31
N ALA A 114 4.11 11.07 -3.09
CA ALA A 114 5.27 11.94 -3.28
C ALA A 114 4.88 13.28 -3.91
N LEU A 115 4.04 13.27 -4.95
CA LEU A 115 3.53 14.49 -5.58
C LEU A 115 2.66 15.31 -4.62
N ALA A 116 1.84 14.65 -3.79
CA ALA A 116 1.08 15.32 -2.73
C ALA A 116 1.99 16.00 -1.69
N ALA A 117 3.10 15.37 -1.33
CA ALA A 117 4.09 15.94 -0.40
C ALA A 117 4.81 17.16 -1.01
N LEU A 118 5.12 17.11 -2.31
CA LEU A 118 5.86 18.16 -3.04
C LEU A 118 4.99 19.35 -3.48
N THR A 119 3.66 19.19 -3.51
CA THR A 119 2.77 20.29 -3.91
C THR A 119 3.04 21.53 -3.04
N PRO A 120 3.11 22.76 -3.55
CA PRO A 120 3.21 23.95 -2.71
C PRO A 120 2.03 24.05 -1.75
N GLY A 121 2.26 24.53 -0.53
CA GLY A 121 1.16 24.89 0.36
C GLY A 121 0.92 26.36 0.18
N ASP A 122 -0.34 26.80 0.18
CA ASP A 122 -0.63 28.21 0.37
C ASP A 122 0.09 28.62 1.67
N SER A 123 1.17 29.37 1.53
CA SER A 123 1.86 30.00 2.64
C SER A 123 0.88 31.00 3.22
N ILE A 124 0.23 30.61 4.32
CA ILE A 124 -0.37 31.58 5.23
C ILE A 124 0.78 32.25 5.97
#